data_AF-A0A7Y8Q2C2-F1
#
_entry.id   AF-A0A7Y8Q2C2-F1
#
_cell.length_a   1.000
_cell.length_b   1.000
_cell.length_c   1.000
_cell.angle_alpha   90.00
_cell.angle_beta   90.00
_cell.angle_gamma   90.00
#
_symmetry.space_group_name_H-M   'P 1'
#
loop_
_entity.id
_entity.type
_entity.pdbx_description
1 polymer ?
#
loop_
_entity_poly.entity_id
_entity_poly.type
_entity_poly.pdbx_seq_one_letter_code
_entity_poly.pdbx_strand_id
1 'polypeptide(L)'
;MKNLNPQKNDQFDQIIVSRLLADDFAQPQVKDFDFYKERAVSQIQTAIHSIYKSNNQYEFTIAIAQANAFIDSALNLEIIDLAEKAKWLDDVAKAMRVQRIGEYP
;
A
#
# COMPACT_ATOMS: atom_id res chain seq x y z
N MET A 1 -39.01 26.47 -38.81
CA MET A 1 -37.54 26.48 -38.63
C MET A 1 -37.23 25.94 -37.24
N LYS A 2 -36.70 24.72 -37.12
CA LYS A 2 -36.15 24.21 -35.86
C LYS A 2 -34.64 24.22 -35.99
N ASN A 3 -33.97 25.03 -35.17
CA ASN A 3 -32.52 25.13 -35.10
C ASN A 3 -31.98 23.79 -34.61
N LEU A 4 -31.32 23.05 -35.49
CA LEU A 4 -30.42 21.96 -35.11
C LEU A 4 -29.20 22.65 -34.49
N ASN A 5 -29.17 22.75 -33.16
CA ASN A 5 -27.91 23.02 -32.47
C ASN A 5 -27.08 21.74 -32.63
N PRO A 6 -25.97 21.73 -33.39
CA PRO A 6 -25.02 20.65 -33.25
C PRO A 6 -24.54 20.74 -31.81
N GLN A 7 -24.84 19.71 -31.01
CA GLN A 7 -24.24 19.56 -29.69
C GLN A 7 -22.74 19.71 -29.90
N LYS A 8 -22.21 20.86 -29.48
CA LYS A 8 -20.78 21.05 -29.30
C LYS A 8 -20.36 19.87 -28.44
N ASN A 9 -19.50 19.01 -28.98
CA ASN A 9 -18.59 18.25 -28.16
C ASN A 9 -17.96 19.27 -27.20
N ASP A 10 -18.41 19.26 -25.96
CA ASP A 10 -17.96 20.23 -24.97
C ASP A 10 -16.45 20.00 -24.83
N GLN A 11 -15.68 21.08 -24.85
CA GLN A 11 -14.22 20.99 -24.82
C GLN A 11 -13.76 20.25 -23.54
N PHE A 12 -14.57 20.37 -22.49
CA PHE A 12 -14.47 19.58 -21.27
C PHE A 12 -14.63 18.08 -21.51
N ASP A 13 -15.69 17.64 -22.20
CA ASP A 13 -15.93 16.23 -22.48
C ASP A 13 -14.78 15.61 -23.29
N GLN A 14 -14.24 16.35 -24.27
CA GLN A 14 -13.08 15.89 -25.03
C GLN A 14 -11.81 15.77 -24.17
N ILE A 15 -11.60 16.70 -23.23
CA ILE A 15 -10.47 16.63 -22.28
C ILE A 15 -10.62 15.43 -21.35
N ILE A 16 -11.83 15.18 -20.83
CA ILE A 16 -12.09 14.04 -19.95
C ILE A 16 -11.89 12.71 -20.70
N VAL A 17 -12.43 12.58 -21.92
CA VAL A 17 -12.22 11.38 -22.76
C VAL A 17 -10.74 11.19 -23.10
N SER A 18 -10.04 12.26 -23.48
CA SER A 18 -8.61 12.20 -23.80
C SER A 18 -7.77 11.81 -22.58
N ARG A 19 -8.14 12.30 -21.39
CA ARG A 19 -7.50 11.91 -20.14
C ARG A 19 -7.78 10.45 -19.81
N LEU A 20 -9.03 10.01 -19.82
CA LEU A 20 -9.39 8.61 -19.54
C LEU A 20 -8.69 7.59 -20.46
N LEU A 21 -8.38 8.00 -21.70
CA LEU A 21 -7.73 7.17 -22.71
C LEU A 21 -6.22 7.41 -22.85
N ALA A 22 -5.64 8.31 -22.04
CA ALA A 22 -4.21 8.57 -22.10
C ALA A 22 -3.44 7.40 -21.48
N ASP A 23 -2.32 7.03 -22.11
CA ASP A 23 -1.46 5.93 -21.66
C ASP A 23 -0.92 6.14 -20.22
N ASP A 24 -0.90 7.38 -19.76
CA ASP A 24 -0.43 7.79 -18.43
C ASP A 24 -1.56 7.89 -17.38
N PHE A 25 -2.82 7.76 -17.79
CA PHE A 25 -3.95 8.01 -16.90
C PHE A 25 -4.35 6.75 -16.14
N ALA A 26 -4.22 6.83 -14.82
CA ALA A 26 -4.64 5.79 -13.88
C ALA A 26 -4.01 4.41 -14.12
N GLN A 27 -2.91 4.29 -14.87
CA GLN A 27 -2.15 3.04 -14.95
C GLN A 27 -1.15 2.96 -13.78
N PRO A 28 -1.38 2.11 -12.76
CA PRO A 28 -0.27 1.35 -12.22
C PRO A 28 0.44 0.72 -13.42
N GLN A 29 1.72 1.04 -13.68
CA GLN A 29 2.42 0.52 -14.85
C GLN A 29 2.15 -0.98 -14.97
N VAL A 30 1.65 -1.42 -16.13
CA VAL A 30 0.93 -2.68 -16.34
C VAL A 30 1.69 -3.94 -15.89
N LYS A 31 2.97 -3.84 -15.54
CA LYS A 31 3.80 -4.98 -15.13
C LYS A 31 4.92 -4.66 -14.13
N ASP A 32 4.84 -3.60 -13.34
CA ASP A 32 5.91 -3.37 -12.36
C ASP A 32 5.61 -4.11 -11.04
N PHE A 33 5.52 -5.45 -11.16
CA PHE A 33 5.37 -6.33 -10.00
C PHE A 33 6.49 -6.08 -8.98
N ASP A 34 7.70 -5.79 -9.47
CA ASP A 34 8.84 -5.44 -8.65
C ASP A 34 8.59 -4.13 -7.89
N PHE A 35 8.06 -3.07 -8.52
CA PHE A 35 7.66 -1.85 -7.83
C PHE A 35 6.60 -2.10 -6.74
N TYR A 36 5.56 -2.88 -7.01
CA TYR A 36 4.55 -3.20 -5.99
C TYR A 36 5.14 -4.04 -4.86
N LYS A 37 6.05 -4.95 -5.19
CA LYS A 37 6.77 -5.76 -4.21
C LYS A 37 7.66 -4.90 -3.32
N GLU A 38 8.47 -4.03 -3.90
CA GLU A 38 9.31 -3.08 -3.16
C GLU A 38 8.47 -2.18 -2.25
N ARG A 39 7.34 -1.68 -2.75
CA ARG A 39 6.47 -0.80 -1.99
C ARG A 39 5.78 -1.54 -0.83
N ALA A 40 5.29 -2.75 -1.05
CA ALA A 40 4.69 -3.58 0.00
C ALA A 40 5.74 -3.95 1.07
N VAL A 41 6.93 -4.37 0.66
CA VAL A 41 8.03 -4.69 1.59
C VAL A 41 8.42 -3.46 2.40
N SER A 42 8.54 -2.28 1.77
CA SER A 42 8.84 -1.02 2.44
C SER A 42 7.77 -0.64 3.47
N GLN A 43 6.48 -0.85 3.16
CA GLN A 43 5.38 -0.61 4.08
C GLN A 43 5.44 -1.55 5.31
N ILE A 44 5.70 -2.84 5.10
CA ILE A 44 5.86 -3.82 6.19
C ILE A 44 7.04 -3.42 7.08
N GLN A 45 8.20 -3.13 6.49
CA GLN A 45 9.40 -2.72 7.23
C GLN A 45 9.17 -1.44 8.03
N THR A 46 8.52 -0.44 7.43
CA THR A 46 8.22 0.83 8.10
C THR A 46 7.27 0.63 9.28
N ALA A 47 6.25 -0.21 9.14
CA ALA A 47 5.34 -0.54 10.22
C ALA A 47 6.05 -1.28 11.37
N ILE A 48 6.88 -2.27 11.05
CA ILE A 48 7.71 -2.98 12.05
C ILE A 48 8.66 -2.01 12.76
N HIS A 49 9.30 -1.09 12.03
CA HIS A 49 10.14 -0.04 12.63
C HIS A 49 9.35 0.87 13.56
N SER A 50 8.10 1.15 13.22
CA SER A 50 7.20 1.96 14.04
C SER A 50 6.84 1.25 15.34
N ILE A 51 6.78 -0.09 15.36
CA ILE A 51 6.67 -0.86 16.60
C ILE A 51 7.86 -0.52 17.50
N TYR A 52 9.10 -0.66 17.01
CA TYR A 52 10.31 -0.34 17.78
C TYR A 52 10.37 1.10 18.29
N LYS A 53 9.77 2.06 17.58
CA LYS A 53 9.83 3.49 17.90
C LYS A 53 8.62 4.02 18.66
N SER A 54 7.63 3.18 18.95
CA SER A 54 6.42 3.60 19.63
C SER A 54 6.74 4.10 21.04
N ASN A 55 6.25 5.30 21.39
CA ASN A 55 6.52 5.92 22.70
C ASN A 55 5.36 5.78 23.68
N ASN A 56 4.22 5.27 23.21
CA ASN A 56 3.06 5.01 24.02
C ASN A 56 2.28 3.78 23.52
N GLN A 57 1.39 3.27 24.36
CA GLN A 57 0.60 2.07 24.08
C GLN A 57 -0.31 2.19 22.85
N TYR A 58 -0.80 3.41 22.55
CA TYR A 58 -1.67 3.66 21.42
C TYR A 58 -0.91 3.52 20.10
N GLU A 59 0.22 4.22 19.96
CA GLU A 59 1.13 4.11 18.82
C GLU A 59 1.58 2.67 18.60
N PHE A 60 1.95 1.98 19.69
CA PHE A 60 2.38 0.59 19.66
C PHE A 60 1.30 -0.34 19.10
N THR A 61 0.06 -0.16 19.55
CA THR A 61 -1.07 -0.98 19.09
C THR A 61 -1.38 -0.71 17.61
N ILE A 62 -1.30 0.55 17.18
CA ILE A 62 -1.50 0.92 15.77
C ILE A 62 -0.41 0.34 14.89
N ALA A 63 0.85 0.45 15.28
CA ALA A 63 1.97 -0.06 14.50
C ALA A 63 1.88 -1.58 14.29
N ILE A 64 1.46 -2.34 15.32
CA ILE A 64 1.20 -3.78 15.20
C ILE A 64 0.07 -4.07 14.23
N ALA A 65 -1.06 -3.36 14.37
CA ALA A 65 -2.22 -3.55 13.49
C ALA A 65 -1.86 -3.23 12.03
N GLN A 66 -1.10 -2.15 11.79
CA GLN A 66 -0.63 -1.77 10.46
C GLN A 66 0.32 -2.81 9.88
N ALA A 67 1.30 -3.31 10.65
CA ALA A 67 2.23 -4.33 10.18
C ALA A 67 1.48 -5.60 9.74
N ASN A 68 0.55 -6.08 10.56
CA ASN A 68 -0.27 -7.26 10.22
C ASN A 68 -1.15 -7.02 8.99
N ALA A 69 -1.79 -5.85 8.89
CA ALA A 69 -2.62 -5.50 7.73
C ALA A 69 -1.80 -5.44 6.43
N PHE A 70 -0.58 -4.88 6.46
CA PHE A 70 0.30 -4.86 5.29
C PHE A 70 0.79 -6.25 4.89
N ILE A 71 1.13 -7.11 5.87
CA ILE A 71 1.51 -8.50 5.61
C ILE A 71 0.36 -9.27 4.97
N ASP A 72 -0.86 -9.15 5.52
CA ASP A 72 -2.04 -9.83 4.98
C ASP A 72 -2.40 -9.30 3.58
N SER A 73 -2.33 -7.99 3.37
CA SER A 73 -2.53 -7.38 2.06
C SER A 73 -1.50 -7.88 1.04
N ALA A 74 -0.23 -7.94 1.42
CA ALA A 74 0.83 -8.44 0.54
C ALA A 74 0.63 -9.91 0.15
N LEU A 75 0.16 -10.76 1.09
CA LEU A 75 -0.19 -12.15 0.77
C LEU A 75 -1.40 -12.22 -0.17
N ASN A 76 -2.46 -11.46 0.12
CA ASN A 76 -3.71 -11.48 -0.66
C ASN A 76 -3.52 -10.95 -2.09
N LEU A 77 -2.54 -10.07 -2.29
CA LEU A 77 -2.14 -9.56 -3.60
C LEU A 77 -1.06 -10.43 -4.27
N GLU A 78 -0.71 -11.58 -3.69
CA GLU A 78 0.31 -12.52 -4.18
C GLU A 78 1.69 -11.87 -4.38
N ILE A 79 1.98 -10.80 -3.62
CA ILE A 79 3.27 -10.12 -3.61
C ILE A 79 4.31 -10.92 -2.82
N ILE A 80 3.86 -11.60 -1.77
CA ILE A 80 4.66 -12.49 -0.93
C ILE A 80 4.00 -13.87 -0.82
N ASP A 81 4.80 -14.89 -0.54
CA ASP A 81 4.31 -16.24 -0.25
C ASP A 81 4.07 -16.50 1.25
N LEU A 82 3.58 -17.71 1.58
CA LEU A 82 3.32 -18.12 2.97
C LEU A 82 4.61 -18.22 3.82
N ALA A 83 5.74 -18.55 3.21
CA ALA A 83 7.02 -18.64 3.91
C ALA A 83 7.57 -17.25 4.24
N GLU A 84 7.45 -16.30 3.31
CA GLU A 84 7.74 -14.88 3.51
C GLU A 84 6.81 -14.30 4.58
N LYS A 85 5.50 -14.60 4.55
CA LYS A 85 4.57 -14.20 5.62
C LYS A 85 5.01 -14.68 6.99
N ALA A 86 5.41 -15.95 7.11
CA ALA A 86 5.87 -16.49 8.39
C ALA A 86 7.10 -15.74 8.93
N LYS A 87 8.05 -15.38 8.05
CA LYS A 87 9.23 -14.56 8.44
C LYS A 87 8.83 -13.17 8.92
N TRP A 88 7.92 -12.50 8.20
CA TRP A 88 7.46 -11.17 8.60
C TRP A 88 6.72 -11.19 9.94
N LEU A 89 5.91 -12.21 10.20
CA LEU A 89 5.24 -12.37 11.49
C LEU A 89 6.22 -12.64 12.65
N ASP A 90 7.31 -13.37 12.39
CA ASP A 90 8.38 -13.56 13.37
C ASP A 90 9.08 -12.22 13.68
N ASP A 91 9.34 -11.39 12.68
CA ASP A 91 9.94 -10.07 12.88
C ASP A 91 9.02 -9.09 13.61
N VAL A 92 7.70 -9.13 13.36
CA VAL A 92 6.70 -8.43 14.18
C VAL A 92 6.76 -8.91 15.63
N ALA A 93 6.81 -10.23 15.86
CA ALA A 93 6.86 -10.79 17.21
C ALA A 93 8.14 -10.40 17.96
N LYS A 94 9.29 -10.37 17.28
CA LYS A 94 10.55 -9.85 17.84
C LYS A 94 10.40 -8.39 18.22
N ALA A 95 9.91 -7.55 17.31
CA ALA A 95 9.74 -6.11 17.58
C ALA A 95 8.83 -5.85 18.79
N MET A 96 7.73 -6.60 18.89
CA MET A 96 6.82 -6.54 20.03
C MET A 96 7.49 -6.96 21.35
N ARG A 97 8.34 -8.00 21.34
CA ARG A 97 9.07 -8.44 22.53
C ARG A 97 10.09 -7.40 22.99
N VAL A 98 10.89 -6.86 22.07
CA VAL A 98 11.89 -5.83 22.38
C VAL A 98 11.23 -4.63 23.06
N GLN A 99 10.11 -4.13 22.52
CA GLN A 99 9.40 -3.00 23.12
C GLN A 99 8.75 -3.31 24.47
N ARG A 100 8.20 -4.52 24.65
CA ARG A 100 7.49 -4.88 25.88
C ARG A 100 8.43 -5.27 27.03
N ILE A 101 9.59 -5.86 26.71
CA ILE A 101 10.50 -6.48 27.69
C ILE A 101 11.80 -5.67 27.83
N GLY A 102 12.11 -4.78 26.88
CA GLY A 102 13.34 -3.98 26.89
C GLY A 102 14.61 -4.75 26.53
N GLU A 103 14.49 -6.03 26.14
CA GLU A 103 15.62 -6.84 25.68
C GLU A 103 16.03 -6.38 24.28
N TYR A 104 17.11 -5.59 24.21
CA TYR A 104 17.84 -5.39 22.96
C TYR A 104 18.64 -6.66 22.65
N PRO A 105 18.66 -7.16 21.40
CA PRO A 105 19.58 -8.23 21.01
C PRO A 105 21.05 -7.81 21.12
#